data_AF-A0A1B9DYV7-F1
#
_entry.id   AF-A0A1B9DYV7-F1
#
_cell.length_a   1.000
_cell.length_b   1.000
_cell.length_c   1.000
_cell.angle_alpha   90.00
_cell.angle_beta   90.00
_cell.angle_gamma   90.00
#
_symmetry.space_group_name_H-M   'P 1'
#
loop_
_entity.id
_entity.type
_entity.pdbx_description
1 polymer ?
#
loop_
_entity_poly.entity_id
_entity_poly.type
_entity_poly.pdbx_seq_one_letter_code
_entity_poly.pdbx_strand_id
1 'polypeptide(L)'
;MSYLDNILFAILLVIGFGYFFNNIQKIYRNIHLGIDVDRKDNPSARWKNMAKIALGQSKMVRRPVAGILHIIVYLGFVIINIELLEIIIDGLFGTHRIFAFLGTTYNVLIASFEILAVLVILAVVIFWIRRNGIRLKRFWNPEMKGYPKKDANYILYFEVVLMSLFLLMNASDLHLQNVPNGFSHFIKAGWFPVSQFIEPLFNGMPNQTVLILTETFWWLHITGILVFMNYLYFSKHLHILLAFPNTYFADLNPLGQLDNLEAVTKEVKMMMDPNVDPFAAAPAPADVPSKFGASDVQDLNWVQLLNAYTCTECGRCTSSCPANQTGKKLSPRKIMMDTRDRLEEVGKNIDANKGIFVPDNKTLLNDYITAEELWACTSCNACVEECPVNISPLSIIMDMRRYLVMEQSAAPQPLNAMMTNIENNGAPWQYNQQDRLNWKNEN
;
A
#
# COMPACT_ATOMS: atom_id res chain seq x y z
N MET A 1 -12.29 -31.46 -30.52
CA MET A 1 -12.00 -30.37 -29.58
C MET A 1 -10.76 -29.67 -30.08
N SER A 2 -10.88 -28.39 -30.46
CA SER A 2 -9.71 -27.60 -30.81
C SER A 2 -8.99 -27.26 -29.51
N TYR A 3 -7.84 -27.88 -29.24
CA TYR A 3 -7.01 -27.54 -28.08
C TYR A 3 -6.40 -26.13 -28.18
N LEU A 4 -6.65 -25.41 -29.29
CA LEU A 4 -6.09 -24.10 -29.56
C LEU A 4 -6.48 -23.08 -28.49
N ASP A 5 -7.73 -23.04 -28.06
CA ASP A 5 -8.21 -22.03 -27.10
C ASP A 5 -7.56 -22.25 -25.72
N ASN A 6 -7.47 -23.50 -25.28
CA ASN A 6 -6.79 -23.88 -24.04
C ASN A 6 -5.28 -23.55 -24.08
N ILE A 7 -4.63 -23.80 -25.23
CA ILE A 7 -3.21 -23.47 -25.41
C ILE A 7 -3.00 -21.96 -25.39
N LEU A 8 -3.83 -21.20 -26.10
CA LEU A 8 -3.80 -19.74 -26.08
C LEU A 8 -4.04 -19.18 -24.67
N PHE A 9 -4.99 -19.78 -23.94
CA PHE A 9 -5.27 -19.43 -22.55
C PHE A 9 -4.06 -19.69 -21.64
N ALA A 10 -3.43 -20.85 -21.77
CA ALA A 10 -2.24 -21.19 -20.99
C ALA A 10 -1.07 -20.23 -21.29
N ILE A 11 -0.86 -19.87 -22.56
CA ILE A 11 0.15 -18.87 -22.95
C ILE A 11 -0.17 -17.51 -22.31
N LEU A 12 -1.43 -17.06 -22.36
CA LEU A 12 -1.86 -15.81 -21.75
C LEU A 12 -1.59 -15.79 -20.24
N LEU A 13 -1.89 -16.88 -19.53
CA LEU A 13 -1.60 -17.00 -18.10
C LEU A 13 -0.09 -16.95 -17.81
N VAL A 14 0.73 -17.69 -18.57
CA VAL A 14 2.19 -17.69 -18.40
C VAL A 14 2.78 -16.30 -18.61
N ILE A 15 2.34 -15.58 -19.65
CA ILE A 15 2.78 -14.20 -19.90
C ILE A 15 2.31 -13.28 -18.77
N GLY A 16 1.03 -13.36 -18.39
CA GLY A 16 0.42 -12.51 -17.37
C GLY A 16 1.08 -12.67 -16.00
N PHE A 17 1.22 -13.90 -15.52
CA PHE A 17 1.88 -14.19 -14.23
C PHE A 17 3.40 -14.02 -14.29
N GLY A 18 4.04 -14.34 -15.41
CA GLY A 18 5.48 -14.14 -15.59
C GLY A 18 5.89 -12.68 -15.52
N TYR A 19 5.14 -11.79 -16.20
CA TYR A 19 5.37 -10.35 -16.12
C TYR A 19 5.12 -9.82 -14.71
N PHE A 20 4.05 -10.28 -14.05
CA PHE A 20 3.73 -9.90 -12.68
C PHE A 20 4.83 -10.31 -11.69
N PHE A 21 5.33 -11.55 -11.80
CA PHE A 21 6.41 -12.05 -10.96
C PHE A 21 7.68 -11.21 -11.11
N ASN A 22 8.10 -10.91 -12.34
CA ASN A 22 9.26 -10.07 -12.61
C ASN A 22 9.14 -8.67 -11.98
N ASN A 23 7.95 -8.08 -12.04
CA ASN A 23 7.67 -6.79 -11.43
C ASN A 23 7.72 -6.85 -9.89
N ILE A 24 7.15 -7.89 -9.27
CA ILE A 24 7.24 -8.08 -7.81
C ILE A 24 8.70 -8.25 -7.37
N GLN A 25 9.53 -8.96 -8.14
CA GLN A 25 10.97 -9.08 -7.83
C GLN A 25 11.69 -7.73 -7.80
N LYS A 26 11.30 -6.78 -8.67
CA LYS A 26 11.83 -5.41 -8.66
C LYS A 26 11.44 -4.64 -7.40
N ILE A 27 10.16 -4.71 -6.99
CA ILE A 27 9.73 -4.10 -5.72
C ILE A 27 10.49 -4.71 -4.55
N TYR A 28 10.59 -6.05 -4.52
CA TYR A 28 11.31 -6.76 -3.46
C TYR A 28 12.76 -6.28 -3.38
N ARG A 29 13.49 -6.26 -4.51
CA ARG A 29 14.85 -5.71 -4.58
C ARG A 29 14.90 -4.28 -4.07
N ASN A 30 14.02 -3.41 -4.55
CA ASN A 30 14.03 -1.99 -4.18
C ASN A 30 13.77 -1.79 -2.66
N ILE A 31 12.87 -2.57 -2.06
CA ILE A 31 12.64 -2.57 -0.61
C ILE A 31 13.91 -2.99 0.15
N HIS A 32 14.67 -3.94 -0.38
CA HIS A 32 15.92 -4.44 0.23
C HIS A 32 17.16 -3.61 -0.13
N LEU A 33 17.00 -2.45 -0.78
CA LEU A 33 18.06 -1.44 -0.87
C LEU A 33 18.27 -0.69 0.44
N GLY A 34 17.27 -0.74 1.32
CA GLY A 34 17.33 -0.08 2.61
C GLY A 34 18.19 -0.83 3.63
N ILE A 35 18.62 -0.12 4.66
CA ILE A 35 19.39 -0.66 5.77
C ILE A 35 18.60 -1.75 6.50
N ASP A 36 19.30 -2.79 6.94
CA ASP A 36 18.71 -3.86 7.73
C ASP A 36 18.23 -3.35 9.09
N VAL A 37 17.01 -3.77 9.46
CA VAL A 37 16.43 -3.54 10.79
C VAL A 37 15.78 -4.84 11.26
N ASP A 38 15.97 -5.17 12.54
CA ASP A 38 15.32 -6.33 13.14
C ASP A 38 13.85 -6.04 13.47
N ARG A 39 12.96 -6.83 12.86
CA ARG A 39 11.51 -6.85 13.11
C ARG A 39 11.00 -8.29 13.29
N LYS A 40 11.85 -9.20 13.77
CA LYS A 40 11.51 -10.60 14.05
C LYS A 40 11.10 -10.83 15.50
N ASP A 41 11.15 -9.80 16.34
CA ASP A 41 10.68 -9.83 17.72
C ASP A 41 9.17 -10.08 17.81
N ASN A 42 8.74 -10.70 18.92
CA ASN A 42 7.32 -10.85 19.29
C ASN A 42 6.40 -11.37 18.16
N PRO A 43 6.70 -12.51 17.51
CA PRO A 43 5.98 -12.99 16.33
C PRO A 43 4.46 -13.16 16.55
N SER A 44 4.05 -13.61 17.74
CA SER A 44 2.63 -13.74 18.09
C SER A 44 1.89 -12.39 18.08
N ALA A 45 2.51 -11.34 18.62
CA ALA A 45 1.94 -9.99 18.61
C ALA A 45 1.84 -9.43 17.19
N ARG A 46 2.83 -9.69 16.34
CA ARG A 46 2.85 -9.29 14.92
C ARG A 46 1.77 -9.97 14.09
N TRP A 47 1.62 -11.29 14.23
CA TRP A 47 0.51 -12.03 13.60
C TRP A 47 -0.86 -11.51 14.06
N LYS A 48 -1.02 -11.27 15.37
CA LYS A 48 -2.25 -10.68 15.91
C LYS A 48 -2.52 -9.28 15.34
N ASN A 49 -1.49 -8.46 15.18
CA ASN A 49 -1.59 -7.13 14.60
C ASN A 49 -2.02 -7.19 13.12
N MET A 50 -1.35 -8.03 12.32
CA MET A 50 -1.70 -8.27 10.91
C MET A 50 -3.13 -8.79 10.78
N ALA A 51 -3.52 -9.80 11.55
CA ALA A 51 -4.87 -10.36 11.50
C ALA A 51 -5.93 -9.32 11.89
N LYS A 52 -5.69 -8.54 12.95
CA LYS A 52 -6.62 -7.49 13.39
C LYS A 52 -6.83 -6.40 12.32
N ILE A 53 -5.77 -6.03 11.60
CA ILE A 53 -5.78 -4.86 10.72
C ILE A 53 -6.03 -5.25 9.26
N ALA A 54 -5.26 -6.18 8.71
CA ALA A 54 -5.38 -6.59 7.31
C ALA A 54 -6.63 -7.46 7.07
N LEU A 55 -6.88 -8.46 7.93
CA LEU A 55 -8.07 -9.31 7.79
C LEU A 55 -9.29 -8.67 8.48
N GLY A 56 -9.12 -8.17 9.70
CA GLY A 56 -10.21 -7.61 10.51
C GLY A 56 -10.62 -6.18 10.17
N GLN A 57 -9.87 -5.48 9.28
CA GLN A 57 -10.18 -4.12 8.81
C GLN A 57 -10.40 -3.08 9.94
N SER A 58 -9.84 -3.32 11.13
CA SER A 58 -10.21 -2.58 12.36
C SER A 58 -9.95 -1.08 12.30
N LYS A 59 -8.92 -0.65 11.55
CA LYS A 59 -8.61 0.77 11.35
C LYS A 59 -9.42 1.42 10.22
N MET A 60 -9.90 0.63 9.27
CA MET A 60 -10.66 1.15 8.14
C MET A 60 -12.01 1.72 8.59
N VAL A 61 -12.68 1.03 9.52
CA VAL A 61 -14.01 1.38 10.06
C VAL A 61 -14.06 2.65 10.93
N ARG A 62 -12.91 3.20 11.35
CA ARG A 62 -12.85 4.51 12.06
C ARG A 62 -13.49 5.65 11.27
N ARG A 63 -13.60 5.52 9.94
CA ARG A 63 -14.37 6.41 9.08
C ARG A 63 -15.55 5.61 8.50
N PRO A 64 -16.73 5.59 9.14
CA PRO A 64 -17.75 4.57 8.93
C PRO A 64 -18.20 4.45 7.48
N VAL A 65 -18.45 5.59 6.80
CA VAL A 65 -18.88 5.59 5.39
C VAL A 65 -17.83 4.94 4.48
N ALA A 66 -16.56 5.33 4.60
CA ALA A 66 -15.50 4.74 3.77
C ALA A 66 -15.21 3.28 4.19
N GLY A 67 -15.34 2.97 5.47
CA GLY A 67 -15.12 1.63 6.02
C GLY A 67 -16.13 0.61 5.53
N ILE A 68 -17.43 0.93 5.58
CA ILE A 68 -18.50 0.04 5.09
C ILE A 68 -18.32 -0.25 3.60
N LEU A 69 -18.14 0.80 2.79
CA LEU A 69 -17.93 0.65 1.34
C LEU A 69 -16.68 -0.21 1.04
N HIS A 70 -15.59 -0.02 1.79
CA HIS A 70 -14.38 -0.81 1.59
C HIS A 70 -14.55 -2.26 2.05
N ILE A 71 -15.31 -2.54 3.11
CA ILE A 71 -15.61 -3.91 3.54
C ILE A 71 -16.39 -4.66 2.46
N ILE A 72 -17.35 -4.00 1.81
CA ILE A 72 -18.09 -4.59 0.68
C ILE A 72 -17.11 -4.96 -0.45
N VAL A 73 -16.24 -4.04 -0.85
CA VAL A 73 -15.22 -4.30 -1.88
C VAL A 73 -14.26 -5.40 -1.47
N TYR A 74 -13.82 -5.41 -0.21
CA TYR A 74 -12.91 -6.43 0.34
C TYR A 74 -13.55 -7.82 0.36
N LEU A 75 -14.80 -7.94 0.81
CA LEU A 75 -15.53 -9.21 0.81
C LEU A 75 -15.79 -9.69 -0.61
N GLY A 76 -16.20 -8.78 -1.52
CA GLY A 76 -16.34 -9.07 -2.94
C GLY A 76 -15.04 -9.62 -3.52
N PHE A 77 -13.92 -8.93 -3.29
CA PHE A 77 -12.61 -9.39 -3.74
C PHE A 77 -12.26 -10.79 -3.18
N VAL A 78 -12.30 -11.00 -1.87
CA VAL A 78 -11.89 -12.28 -1.26
C VAL A 78 -12.77 -13.44 -1.72
N ILE A 79 -14.08 -13.24 -1.79
CA ILE A 79 -15.04 -14.31 -2.08
C ILE A 79 -15.07 -14.61 -3.59
N ILE A 80 -15.12 -13.60 -4.46
CA ILE A 80 -15.17 -13.78 -5.93
C ILE A 80 -13.87 -14.40 -6.48
N ASN A 81 -12.73 -14.30 -5.78
CA ASN A 81 -11.52 -15.01 -6.17
C ASN A 81 -11.68 -16.55 -6.23
N ILE A 82 -12.66 -17.13 -5.51
CA ILE A 82 -12.99 -18.56 -5.64
C ILE A 82 -13.56 -18.85 -7.04
N GLU A 83 -14.34 -17.92 -7.61
CA GLU A 83 -14.83 -18.05 -8.98
C GLU A 83 -13.74 -17.79 -10.01
N LEU A 84 -12.80 -16.88 -9.72
CA LEU A 84 -11.61 -16.73 -10.57
C LEU A 84 -10.84 -18.05 -10.71
N LEU A 85 -10.76 -18.83 -9.63
CA LEU A 85 -10.17 -20.17 -9.69
C LEU A 85 -10.97 -21.10 -10.62
N GLU A 86 -12.30 -21.09 -10.54
CA GLU A 86 -13.17 -21.83 -11.48
C GLU A 86 -12.92 -21.40 -12.93
N ILE A 87 -12.93 -20.10 -13.22
CA ILE A 87 -12.66 -19.52 -14.55
C ILE A 87 -11.31 -19.98 -15.10
N ILE A 88 -10.27 -19.99 -14.28
CA ILE A 88 -8.92 -20.43 -14.69
C ILE A 88 -8.91 -21.93 -15.00
N ILE A 89 -9.55 -22.76 -14.18
CA ILE A 89 -9.60 -24.21 -14.39
C ILE A 89 -10.41 -24.52 -15.66
N ASP A 90 -11.57 -23.90 -15.81
CA ASP A 90 -12.43 -24.04 -16.99
C ASP A 90 -11.71 -23.63 -18.27
N GLY A 91 -10.97 -22.52 -18.26
CA GLY A 91 -10.17 -22.08 -19.41
C GLY A 91 -9.01 -23.03 -19.74
N LEU A 92 -8.35 -23.62 -18.74
CA LEU A 92 -7.23 -24.54 -18.96
C LEU A 92 -7.68 -25.90 -19.49
N PHE A 93 -8.79 -26.43 -18.98
CA PHE A 93 -9.25 -27.78 -19.28
C PHE A 93 -10.42 -27.84 -20.26
N GLY A 94 -10.98 -26.69 -20.66
CA GLY A 94 -12.16 -26.62 -21.53
C GLY A 94 -13.41 -27.16 -20.84
N THR A 95 -13.48 -27.03 -19.53
CA THR A 95 -14.64 -27.42 -18.71
C THR A 95 -15.60 -26.25 -18.55
N HIS A 96 -16.79 -26.52 -18.03
CA HIS A 96 -17.78 -25.50 -17.73
C HIS A 96 -18.31 -25.73 -16.33
N ARG A 97 -18.17 -24.73 -15.46
CA ARG A 97 -18.68 -24.73 -14.08
C ARG A 97 -18.14 -25.95 -13.32
N ILE A 98 -16.82 -26.14 -13.31
CA ILE A 98 -16.18 -27.35 -12.74
C ILE A 98 -16.56 -27.61 -11.28
N PHE A 99 -16.93 -26.59 -10.49
CA PHE A 99 -17.37 -26.77 -9.10
C PHE A 99 -18.87 -27.08 -8.95
N ALA A 100 -19.61 -27.27 -10.04
CA ALA A 100 -21.04 -27.61 -10.03
C ALA A 100 -21.37 -28.89 -9.24
N PHE A 101 -20.41 -29.82 -9.10
CA PHE A 101 -20.58 -31.04 -8.29
C PHE A 101 -20.89 -30.77 -6.82
N LEU A 102 -20.63 -29.57 -6.30
CA LEU A 102 -20.95 -29.16 -4.93
C LEU A 102 -22.46 -28.91 -4.71
N GLY A 103 -23.28 -28.96 -5.76
CA GLY A 103 -24.75 -28.92 -5.67
C GLY A 103 -25.28 -27.64 -5.00
N THR A 104 -26.05 -27.77 -3.91
CA THR A 104 -26.64 -26.62 -3.21
C THR A 104 -25.59 -25.61 -2.73
N THR A 105 -24.42 -26.08 -2.29
CA THR A 105 -23.33 -25.20 -1.87
C THR A 105 -22.83 -24.35 -3.04
N TYR A 106 -22.74 -24.95 -4.23
CA TYR A 106 -22.40 -24.22 -5.46
C TYR A 106 -23.43 -23.14 -5.78
N ASN A 107 -24.72 -23.46 -5.67
CA ASN A 107 -25.80 -22.51 -5.93
C ASN A 107 -25.74 -21.29 -5.00
N VAL A 108 -25.52 -21.51 -3.70
CA VAL A 108 -25.35 -20.42 -2.72
C VAL A 108 -24.09 -19.61 -3.04
N LEU A 109 -23.01 -20.26 -3.46
CA LEU A 109 -21.76 -19.61 -3.78
C LEU A 109 -21.91 -18.67 -4.99
N ILE A 110 -22.48 -19.14 -6.11
CA ILE A 110 -22.76 -18.30 -7.29
C ILE A 110 -23.70 -17.15 -6.93
N ALA A 111 -24.76 -17.40 -6.18
CA ALA A 111 -25.66 -16.35 -5.75
C ALA A 111 -24.97 -15.28 -4.88
N SER A 112 -24.02 -15.70 -4.05
CA SER A 112 -23.22 -14.77 -3.24
C SER A 112 -22.31 -13.91 -4.12
N PHE A 113 -21.69 -14.48 -5.17
CA PHE A 113 -20.86 -13.73 -6.12
C PHE A 113 -21.67 -12.68 -6.87
N GLU A 114 -22.88 -13.04 -7.33
CA GLU A 114 -23.79 -12.13 -8.02
C GLU A 114 -24.18 -10.91 -7.16
N ILE A 115 -24.62 -11.17 -5.93
CA ILE A 115 -25.01 -10.12 -4.99
C ILE A 115 -23.81 -9.23 -4.67
N LEU A 116 -22.64 -9.84 -4.39
CA LEU A 116 -21.43 -9.10 -4.09
C LEU A 116 -20.97 -8.25 -5.28
N ALA A 117 -21.03 -8.76 -6.52
CA ALA A 117 -20.64 -8.01 -7.71
C ALA A 117 -21.46 -6.72 -7.87
N VAL A 118 -22.79 -6.77 -7.67
CA VAL A 118 -23.64 -5.57 -7.69
C VAL A 118 -23.29 -4.63 -6.54
N LEU A 119 -23.11 -5.14 -5.32
CA LEU A 119 -22.74 -4.33 -4.17
C LEU A 119 -21.37 -3.65 -4.36
N VAL A 120 -20.41 -4.33 -5.00
CA VAL A 120 -19.11 -3.76 -5.38
C VAL A 120 -19.31 -2.62 -6.37
N ILE A 121 -20.07 -2.82 -7.45
CA ILE A 121 -20.36 -1.75 -8.42
C ILE A 121 -20.97 -0.53 -7.70
N LEU A 122 -21.96 -0.75 -6.83
CA LEU A 122 -22.57 0.34 -6.06
C LEU A 122 -21.55 1.05 -5.16
N ALA A 123 -20.71 0.30 -4.45
CA ALA A 123 -19.67 0.86 -3.58
C ALA A 123 -18.65 1.69 -4.36
N VAL A 124 -18.22 1.19 -5.52
CA VAL A 124 -17.25 1.83 -6.42
C VAL A 124 -17.84 3.10 -7.03
N VAL A 125 -19.10 3.09 -7.46
CA VAL A 125 -19.81 4.31 -7.92
C VAL A 125 -19.86 5.36 -6.81
N ILE A 126 -20.17 4.97 -5.57
CA ILE A 126 -20.16 5.89 -4.43
C ILE A 126 -18.74 6.43 -4.17
N PHE A 127 -17.70 5.59 -4.23
CA PHE A 127 -16.32 6.06 -4.12
C PHE A 127 -15.96 7.05 -5.23
N TRP A 128 -16.39 6.77 -6.45
CA TRP A 128 -16.18 7.63 -7.62
C TRP A 128 -16.82 9.00 -7.41
N ILE A 129 -18.09 9.04 -6.98
CA ILE A 129 -18.83 10.28 -6.67
C ILE A 129 -18.16 11.05 -5.53
N ARG A 130 -17.80 10.38 -4.43
CA ARG A 130 -17.13 11.03 -3.29
C ARG A 130 -15.79 11.65 -3.66
N ARG A 131 -15.05 11.03 -4.59
CA ARG A 131 -13.76 11.50 -5.05
C ARG A 131 -13.88 12.67 -6.04
N ASN A 132 -14.70 12.51 -7.08
CA ASN A 132 -14.74 13.41 -8.23
C ASN A 132 -15.90 14.42 -8.19
N GLY A 133 -17.05 14.02 -7.64
CA GLY A 133 -18.24 14.86 -7.48
C GLY A 133 -18.20 15.74 -6.23
N ILE A 134 -18.11 15.12 -5.03
CA ILE A 134 -18.08 15.85 -3.74
C ILE A 134 -16.75 16.59 -3.53
N ARG A 135 -15.67 16.12 -4.17
CA ARG A 135 -14.34 16.72 -4.12
C ARG A 135 -13.78 16.87 -2.71
N LEU A 136 -13.72 15.77 -1.95
CA LEU A 136 -13.13 15.78 -0.60
C LEU A 136 -11.74 16.43 -0.57
N LYS A 137 -11.55 17.46 0.26
CA LYS A 137 -10.34 18.32 0.32
C LYS A 137 -9.02 17.52 0.23
N ARG A 138 -8.87 16.46 1.01
CA ARG A 138 -7.64 15.62 1.04
C ARG A 138 -7.26 14.99 -0.31
N PHE A 139 -8.18 14.85 -1.25
CA PHE A 139 -7.91 14.32 -2.60
C PHE A 139 -7.63 15.41 -3.63
N TRP A 140 -7.67 16.68 -3.22
CA TRP A 140 -7.50 17.85 -4.07
C TRP A 140 -6.38 18.78 -3.58
N ASN A 141 -5.58 18.33 -2.61
CA ASN A 141 -4.34 19.02 -2.22
C ASN A 141 -3.32 19.02 -3.38
N PRO A 142 -2.34 19.95 -3.39
CA PRO A 142 -1.38 20.11 -4.48
C PRO A 142 -0.63 18.82 -4.87
N GLU A 143 -0.26 17.98 -3.91
CA GLU A 143 0.46 16.72 -4.14
C GLU A 143 -0.36 15.66 -4.89
N MET A 144 -1.69 15.83 -4.98
CA MET A 144 -2.57 14.88 -5.71
C MET A 144 -2.74 15.24 -7.19
N LYS A 145 -2.10 16.32 -7.68
CA LYS A 145 -2.16 16.68 -9.10
C LYS A 145 -1.44 15.64 -9.96
N GLY A 146 -1.93 15.40 -11.17
CA GLY A 146 -1.29 14.47 -12.12
C GLY A 146 -1.67 13.01 -11.91
N TYR A 147 -0.66 12.13 -11.88
CA TYR A 147 -0.81 10.66 -11.88
C TYR A 147 -1.60 10.12 -10.67
N PRO A 148 -1.32 10.52 -9.41
CA PRO A 148 -2.06 10.04 -8.23
C PRO A 148 -3.59 10.18 -8.34
N LYS A 149 -4.07 11.23 -9.00
CA LYS A 149 -5.51 11.41 -9.21
C LYS A 149 -6.07 10.46 -10.28
N LYS A 150 -5.38 10.34 -11.42
CA LYS A 150 -5.78 9.50 -12.55
C LYS A 150 -5.75 8.02 -12.18
N ASP A 151 -4.69 7.58 -11.49
CA ASP A 151 -4.50 6.19 -11.06
C ASP A 151 -5.73 5.65 -10.30
N ALA A 152 -6.20 6.40 -9.31
CA ALA A 152 -7.40 6.00 -8.56
C ALA A 152 -8.66 5.92 -9.43
N ASN A 153 -8.81 6.77 -10.46
CA ASN A 153 -9.96 6.70 -11.36
C ASN A 153 -9.85 5.51 -12.32
N TYR A 154 -8.64 5.16 -12.75
CA TYR A 154 -8.42 3.95 -13.56
C TYR A 154 -8.80 2.70 -12.79
N ILE A 155 -8.40 2.60 -11.52
CA ILE A 155 -8.78 1.48 -10.63
C ILE A 155 -10.31 1.35 -10.54
N LEU A 156 -11.02 2.45 -10.20
CA LEU A 156 -12.47 2.42 -10.08
C LEU A 156 -13.15 2.08 -11.42
N TYR A 157 -12.58 2.51 -12.54
CA TYR A 157 -13.06 2.15 -13.87
C TYR A 157 -12.85 0.65 -14.17
N PHE A 158 -11.67 0.09 -13.90
CA PHE A 158 -11.40 -1.34 -14.03
C PHE A 158 -12.38 -2.16 -13.19
N GLU A 159 -12.61 -1.79 -11.94
CA GLU A 159 -13.54 -2.50 -11.05
C GLU A 159 -14.97 -2.51 -11.62
N VAL A 160 -15.49 -1.37 -12.11
CA VAL A 160 -16.82 -1.32 -12.74
C VAL A 160 -16.88 -2.19 -13.99
N VAL A 161 -15.87 -2.10 -14.87
CA VAL A 161 -15.84 -2.86 -16.13
C VAL A 161 -15.77 -4.37 -15.85
N LEU A 162 -14.88 -4.80 -14.96
CA LEU A 162 -14.71 -6.22 -14.63
C LEU A 162 -15.97 -6.80 -13.99
N MET A 163 -16.56 -6.11 -13.00
CA MET A 163 -17.81 -6.58 -12.39
C MET A 163 -19.00 -6.57 -13.37
N SER A 164 -19.02 -5.65 -14.34
CA SER A 164 -20.06 -5.65 -15.38
C SER A 164 -19.88 -6.79 -16.37
N LEU A 165 -18.65 -7.05 -16.82
CA LEU A 165 -18.33 -8.19 -17.67
C LEU A 165 -18.67 -9.51 -16.98
N PHE A 166 -18.38 -9.60 -15.68
CA PHE A 166 -18.72 -10.74 -14.85
C PHE A 166 -20.24 -11.02 -14.82
N LEU A 167 -21.06 -10.00 -14.56
CA LEU A 167 -22.52 -10.12 -14.57
C LEU A 167 -23.09 -10.41 -15.97
N LEU A 168 -22.53 -9.81 -17.01
CA LEU A 168 -22.93 -10.09 -18.40
C LEU A 168 -22.58 -11.51 -18.82
N MET A 169 -21.41 -12.01 -18.41
CA MET A 169 -21.00 -13.40 -18.58
C MET A 169 -21.99 -14.35 -17.89
N ASN A 170 -22.34 -14.11 -16.62
CA ASN A 170 -23.31 -14.95 -15.90
C ASN A 170 -24.73 -14.88 -16.49
N ALA A 171 -25.16 -13.72 -16.98
CA ALA A 171 -26.48 -13.55 -17.60
C ALA A 171 -26.58 -14.25 -18.96
N SER A 172 -25.53 -14.17 -19.77
CA SER A 172 -25.48 -14.89 -21.06
C SER A 172 -25.31 -16.39 -20.86
N ASP A 173 -24.53 -16.82 -19.87
CA ASP A 173 -24.43 -18.21 -19.41
C ASP A 173 -25.82 -18.75 -18.99
N LEU A 174 -26.54 -18.03 -18.13
CA LEU A 174 -27.89 -18.39 -17.69
C LEU A 174 -28.87 -18.53 -18.86
N HIS A 175 -28.82 -17.62 -19.84
CA HIS A 175 -29.64 -17.71 -21.05
C HIS A 175 -29.41 -19.05 -21.78
N LEU A 176 -28.14 -19.40 -22.01
CA LEU A 176 -27.75 -20.64 -22.70
C LEU A 176 -28.11 -21.90 -21.91
N GLN A 177 -28.01 -21.87 -20.57
CA GLN A 177 -28.46 -22.96 -19.70
C GLN A 177 -29.97 -23.22 -19.79
N ASN A 178 -30.77 -22.19 -20.12
CA ASN A 178 -32.23 -22.27 -20.19
C ASN A 178 -32.78 -22.63 -21.58
N VAL A 179 -31.92 -22.80 -22.58
CA VAL A 179 -32.33 -23.25 -23.92
C VAL A 179 -33.00 -24.64 -23.83
N PRO A 180 -34.21 -24.83 -24.40
CA PRO A 180 -34.88 -26.13 -24.41
C PRO A 180 -34.00 -27.21 -25.05
N ASN A 181 -33.91 -28.38 -24.40
CA ASN A 181 -33.03 -29.51 -24.78
C ASN A 181 -31.52 -29.26 -24.62
N GLY A 182 -31.13 -28.15 -23.99
CA GLY A 182 -29.73 -27.79 -23.76
C GLY A 182 -29.06 -27.14 -24.97
N PHE A 183 -27.88 -26.55 -24.75
CA PHE A 183 -27.10 -25.91 -25.80
C PHE A 183 -25.60 -26.09 -25.57
N SER A 184 -24.88 -26.62 -26.56
CA SER A 184 -23.43 -26.82 -26.52
C SER A 184 -22.97 -27.59 -25.26
N HIS A 185 -22.00 -27.07 -24.52
CA HIS A 185 -21.42 -27.65 -23.31
C HIS A 185 -22.03 -27.11 -22.01
N PHE A 186 -23.04 -26.23 -22.08
CA PHE A 186 -23.60 -25.55 -20.91
C PHE A 186 -24.47 -26.50 -20.08
N ILE A 187 -24.18 -26.58 -18.79
CA ILE A 187 -24.95 -27.37 -17.82
C ILE A 187 -25.83 -26.47 -16.94
N LYS A 188 -26.96 -26.98 -16.47
CA LYS A 188 -27.78 -26.28 -15.47
C LYS A 188 -27.10 -26.31 -14.10
N ALA A 189 -26.44 -25.22 -13.74
CA ALA A 189 -25.69 -25.11 -12.49
C ALA A 189 -25.65 -23.66 -11.99
N GLY A 190 -25.78 -23.49 -10.67
CA GLY A 190 -25.75 -22.18 -10.02
C GLY A 190 -27.15 -21.63 -9.76
N TRP A 191 -27.21 -20.62 -8.89
CA TRP A 191 -28.39 -19.80 -8.68
C TRP A 191 -28.04 -18.34 -8.95
N PHE A 192 -28.81 -17.70 -9.83
CA PHE A 192 -28.48 -16.41 -10.42
C PHE A 192 -29.49 -15.31 -10.03
N PRO A 193 -29.48 -14.83 -8.77
CA PRO A 193 -30.44 -13.87 -8.27
C PRO A 193 -30.36 -12.50 -8.95
N VAL A 194 -29.22 -12.12 -9.56
CA VAL A 194 -29.04 -10.85 -10.25
C VAL A 194 -29.12 -11.05 -11.75
N SER A 195 -28.38 -12.01 -12.28
CA SER A 195 -28.28 -12.20 -13.72
C SER A 195 -29.61 -12.57 -14.37
N GLN A 196 -30.57 -13.14 -13.64
CA GLN A 196 -31.95 -13.32 -14.13
C GLN A 196 -32.63 -12.02 -14.58
N PHE A 197 -32.20 -10.85 -14.09
CA PHE A 197 -32.74 -9.55 -14.51
C PHE A 197 -31.99 -8.95 -15.72
N ILE A 198 -30.80 -9.46 -16.02
CA ILE A 198 -29.96 -9.04 -17.14
C ILE A 198 -30.16 -9.99 -18.33
N GLU A 199 -30.42 -11.27 -18.06
CA GLU A 199 -30.71 -12.34 -19.03
C GLU A 199 -31.71 -11.93 -20.13
N PRO A 200 -32.80 -11.18 -19.82
CA PRO A 200 -33.74 -10.76 -20.85
C PRO A 200 -33.15 -9.89 -21.96
N LEU A 201 -31.97 -9.30 -21.78
CA LEU A 201 -31.25 -8.58 -22.83
C LEU A 201 -30.88 -9.47 -24.02
N PHE A 202 -30.81 -10.80 -23.83
CA PHE A 202 -30.48 -11.76 -24.88
C PHE A 202 -31.72 -12.36 -25.56
N ASN A 203 -32.93 -12.04 -25.09
CA ASN A 203 -34.16 -12.56 -25.66
C ASN A 203 -34.35 -12.13 -27.12
N GLY A 204 -34.68 -13.11 -27.97
CA GLY A 204 -34.83 -12.90 -29.41
C GLY A 204 -33.52 -12.90 -30.20
N MET A 205 -32.37 -13.04 -29.54
CA MET A 205 -31.09 -13.27 -30.23
C MET A 205 -30.94 -14.75 -30.62
N PRO A 206 -30.25 -15.06 -31.74
CA PRO A 206 -29.85 -16.43 -32.03
C PRO A 206 -28.91 -16.96 -30.93
N ASN A 207 -29.11 -18.20 -30.46
CA ASN A 207 -28.27 -18.82 -29.42
C ASN A 207 -26.77 -18.82 -29.79
N GLN A 208 -26.44 -18.92 -31.08
CA GLN A 208 -25.06 -18.82 -31.57
C GLN A 208 -24.44 -17.45 -31.29
N THR A 209 -25.22 -16.37 -31.41
CA THR A 209 -24.78 -15.02 -31.07
C THR A 209 -24.55 -14.88 -29.58
N VAL A 210 -25.45 -15.44 -28.76
CA VAL A 210 -25.30 -15.42 -27.29
C VAL A 210 -24.08 -16.20 -26.85
N LEU A 211 -23.76 -17.33 -27.50
CA LEU A 211 -22.51 -18.07 -27.28
C LEU A 211 -21.28 -17.20 -27.50
N ILE A 212 -21.21 -16.53 -28.66
CA ILE A 212 -20.06 -15.65 -29.00
C ILE A 212 -19.94 -14.52 -27.98
N LEU A 213 -21.05 -13.93 -27.54
CA LEU A 213 -21.06 -12.89 -26.50
C LEU A 213 -20.57 -13.44 -25.16
N THR A 214 -21.02 -14.63 -24.76
CA THR A 214 -20.60 -15.30 -23.53
C THR A 214 -19.09 -15.51 -23.52
N GLU A 215 -18.53 -16.09 -24.59
CA GLU A 215 -17.09 -16.29 -24.75
C GLU A 215 -16.33 -14.96 -24.77
N THR A 216 -16.88 -13.94 -25.43
CA THR A 216 -16.28 -12.60 -25.48
C THR A 216 -16.22 -11.98 -24.08
N PHE A 217 -17.31 -12.02 -23.31
CA PHE A 217 -17.33 -11.49 -21.94
C PHE A 217 -16.34 -12.24 -21.05
N TRP A 218 -16.27 -13.57 -21.17
CA TRP A 218 -15.31 -14.41 -20.46
C TRP A 218 -13.86 -14.03 -20.79
N TRP A 219 -13.51 -13.95 -22.08
CA TRP A 219 -12.15 -13.59 -22.53
C TRP A 219 -11.77 -12.16 -22.13
N LEU A 220 -12.67 -11.20 -22.30
CA LEU A 220 -12.44 -9.82 -21.88
C LEU A 220 -12.27 -9.71 -20.37
N HIS A 221 -13.06 -10.47 -19.60
CA HIS A 221 -12.97 -10.47 -18.14
C HIS A 221 -11.62 -11.02 -17.67
N ILE A 222 -11.23 -12.23 -18.09
CA ILE A 222 -9.98 -12.85 -17.62
C ILE A 222 -8.73 -12.09 -18.13
N THR A 223 -8.75 -11.61 -19.38
CA THR A 223 -7.68 -10.75 -19.89
C THR A 223 -7.63 -9.44 -19.12
N GLY A 224 -8.78 -8.84 -18.83
CA GLY A 224 -8.90 -7.63 -18.02
C GLY A 224 -8.35 -7.83 -16.60
N ILE A 225 -8.60 -8.97 -15.97
CA ILE A 225 -8.02 -9.33 -14.67
C ILE A 225 -6.50 -9.41 -14.76
N LEU A 226 -5.94 -10.09 -15.76
CA LEU A 226 -4.48 -10.22 -15.93
C LEU A 226 -3.82 -8.86 -16.20
N VAL A 227 -4.46 -7.99 -16.98
CA VAL A 227 -4.02 -6.62 -17.21
C VAL A 227 -4.06 -5.83 -15.90
N PHE A 228 -5.16 -5.90 -15.15
CA PHE A 228 -5.31 -5.19 -13.88
C PHE A 228 -4.32 -5.69 -12.82
N MET A 229 -4.07 -7.00 -12.75
CA MET A 229 -3.04 -7.62 -11.90
C MET A 229 -1.66 -7.04 -12.19
N ASN A 230 -1.31 -6.88 -13.48
CA ASN A 230 -0.03 -6.29 -13.86
C ASN A 230 0.02 -4.77 -13.70
N TYR A 231 -1.14 -4.11 -13.72
CA TYR A 231 -1.26 -2.70 -13.38
C TYR A 231 -1.02 -2.44 -11.88
N LEU A 232 -1.22 -3.43 -10.99
CA LEU A 232 -0.99 -3.29 -9.56
C LEU A 232 0.38 -2.70 -9.25
N TYR A 233 1.43 -3.19 -9.94
CA TYR A 233 2.81 -2.76 -9.73
C TYR A 233 3.00 -1.24 -9.85
N PHE A 234 2.27 -0.58 -10.75
CA PHE A 234 2.41 0.86 -11.02
C PHE A 234 1.40 1.72 -10.24
N SER A 235 0.52 1.09 -9.46
CA SER A 235 -0.67 1.74 -8.91
C SER A 235 -0.70 1.72 -7.39
N LYS A 236 -1.49 2.60 -6.79
CA LYS A 236 -1.80 2.54 -5.36
C LYS A 236 -2.58 1.27 -4.96
N HIS A 237 -3.10 0.50 -5.91
CA HIS A 237 -3.81 -0.75 -5.62
C HIS A 237 -2.85 -1.87 -5.18
N LEU A 238 -1.53 -1.70 -5.36
CA LEU A 238 -0.48 -2.59 -4.81
C LEU A 238 -0.66 -2.89 -3.31
N HIS A 239 -1.31 -2.00 -2.57
CA HIS A 239 -1.62 -2.19 -1.15
C HIS A 239 -2.38 -3.48 -0.84
N ILE A 240 -3.15 -4.05 -1.78
CA ILE A 240 -3.84 -5.33 -1.54
C ILE A 240 -2.86 -6.47 -1.26
N LEU A 241 -1.62 -6.35 -1.76
CA LEU A 241 -0.54 -7.31 -1.52
C LEU A 241 0.30 -6.89 -0.32
N LEU A 242 0.79 -5.65 -0.32
CA LEU A 242 1.79 -5.20 0.65
C LEU A 242 1.22 -4.83 2.03
N ALA A 243 -0.10 -4.60 2.16
CA ALA A 243 -0.70 -4.32 3.46
C ALA A 243 -0.50 -5.47 4.48
N PHE A 244 -0.45 -6.72 4.01
CA PHE A 244 -0.20 -7.89 4.86
C PHE A 244 1.22 -7.86 5.48
N PRO A 245 2.31 -7.91 4.71
CA PRO A 245 3.66 -7.83 5.28
C PRO A 245 3.88 -6.50 6.02
N ASN A 246 3.35 -5.38 5.53
CA ASN A 246 3.52 -4.09 6.20
C ASN A 246 2.91 -4.05 7.60
N THR A 247 1.70 -4.58 7.77
CA THR A 247 1.06 -4.64 9.10
C THR A 247 1.72 -5.66 10.02
N TYR A 248 2.31 -6.73 9.49
CA TYR A 248 3.12 -7.67 10.26
C TYR A 248 4.42 -7.04 10.79
N PHE A 249 5.16 -6.32 9.93
CA PHE A 249 6.43 -5.68 10.27
C PHE A 249 6.31 -4.27 10.86
N ALA A 250 5.08 -3.81 11.09
CA ALA A 250 4.80 -2.54 11.75
C ALA A 250 5.51 -2.41 13.11
N ASP A 251 5.78 -1.17 13.52
CA ASP A 251 6.32 -0.89 14.84
C ASP A 251 5.29 -1.22 15.93
N LEU A 252 5.71 -2.02 16.92
CA LEU A 252 4.88 -2.42 18.05
C LEU A 252 5.14 -1.59 19.31
N ASN A 253 6.17 -0.73 19.29
CA ASN A 253 6.47 0.14 20.40
C ASN A 253 5.37 1.20 20.60
N PRO A 254 5.20 1.73 21.83
CA PRO A 254 4.35 2.88 22.11
C PRO A 254 4.56 4.02 21.10
N LEU A 255 3.46 4.59 20.60
CA LEU A 255 3.51 5.74 19.71
C LEU A 255 4.22 6.90 20.41
N GLY A 256 5.17 7.53 19.71
CA GLY A 256 5.99 8.61 20.27
C GLY A 256 7.33 8.14 20.85
N GLN A 257 7.53 6.84 21.05
CA GLN A 257 8.85 6.33 21.38
C GLN A 257 9.78 6.48 20.18
N LEU A 258 10.87 7.23 20.36
CA LEU A 258 11.94 7.36 19.38
C LEU A 258 13.06 6.38 19.72
N ASP A 259 13.71 5.87 18.69
CA ASP A 259 14.93 5.10 18.80
C ASP A 259 16.14 6.00 19.09
N ASN A 260 17.17 5.41 19.68
CA ASN A 260 18.47 6.04 19.84
C ASN A 260 19.45 5.36 18.87
N LEU A 261 20.39 6.14 18.35
CA LEU A 261 21.46 5.59 17.52
C LEU A 261 22.38 4.75 18.41
N GLU A 262 22.54 3.48 18.07
CA GLU A 262 23.30 2.52 18.88
C GLU A 262 24.77 2.95 19.02
N ALA A 263 25.38 3.40 17.92
CA ALA A 263 26.76 3.90 17.93
C ALA A 263 26.95 5.06 18.92
N VAL A 264 26.08 6.07 18.84
CA VAL A 264 26.10 7.22 19.76
C VAL A 264 25.82 6.78 21.19
N THR A 265 24.88 5.86 21.40
CA THR A 265 24.55 5.34 22.74
C THR A 265 25.74 4.61 23.36
N LYS A 266 26.48 3.84 22.55
CA LYS A 266 27.68 3.11 22.98
C LYS A 266 28.80 4.08 23.35
N GLU A 267 29.01 5.11 22.54
CA GLU A 267 29.99 6.16 22.81
C GLU A 267 29.66 6.94 24.09
N VAL A 268 28.41 7.39 24.25
CA VAL A 268 27.97 8.09 25.48
C VAL A 268 28.13 7.20 26.71
N LYS A 269 27.75 5.90 26.64
CA LYS A 269 27.95 4.97 27.76
C LYS A 269 29.42 4.78 28.10
N MET A 270 30.30 4.76 27.10
CA MET A 270 31.75 4.68 27.31
C MET A 270 32.28 5.96 27.98
N MET A 271 31.82 7.14 27.57
CA MET A 271 32.19 8.42 28.21
C MET A 271 31.67 8.55 29.66
N MET A 272 30.57 7.87 29.98
CA MET A 272 29.97 7.88 31.32
C MET A 272 30.48 6.77 32.25
N ASP A 273 31.28 5.83 31.74
CA ASP A 273 31.80 4.72 32.55
C ASP A 273 33.07 5.18 33.32
N PRO A 274 33.02 5.30 34.66
CA PRO A 274 34.15 5.76 35.46
C PRO A 274 35.33 4.77 35.47
N ASN A 275 35.14 3.56 34.95
CA ASN A 275 36.19 2.53 34.85
C ASN A 275 36.92 2.54 33.51
N VAL A 276 36.47 3.35 32.54
CA VAL A 276 37.13 3.49 31.23
C VAL A 276 38.24 4.52 31.35
N ASP A 277 39.48 4.11 31.06
CA ASP A 277 40.63 5.02 30.97
C ASP A 277 40.49 5.91 29.71
N PRO A 278 40.33 7.24 29.85
CA PRO A 278 40.18 8.16 28.73
C PRO A 278 41.41 8.24 27.81
N PHE A 279 42.56 7.76 28.28
CA PHE A 279 43.84 7.81 27.59
C PHE A 279 44.28 6.45 27.02
N ALA A 280 43.50 5.39 27.27
CA ALA A 280 43.73 4.09 26.64
C ALA A 280 43.53 4.23 25.12
N ALA A 281 44.43 3.64 24.33
CA ALA A 281 44.31 3.62 22.89
C ALA A 281 42.92 3.10 22.51
N ALA A 282 42.17 3.90 21.75
CA ALA A 282 40.84 3.52 21.29
C ALA A 282 40.91 2.10 20.68
N PRO A 283 40.04 1.17 21.09
CA PRO A 283 39.91 -0.09 20.36
C PRO A 283 39.74 0.24 18.87
N ALA A 284 40.33 -0.57 17.98
CA ALA A 284 40.18 -0.43 16.53
C ALA A 284 38.74 0.00 16.20
N PRO A 285 38.55 1.02 15.33
CA PRO A 285 37.30 1.78 15.27
C PRO A 285 36.12 0.82 15.24
N ALA A 286 35.38 0.80 16.35
CA ALA A 286 34.09 0.14 16.39
C ALA A 286 33.25 0.72 15.24
N ASP A 287 32.51 -0.11 14.52
CA ASP A 287 31.69 0.23 13.35
C ASP A 287 31.04 1.62 13.46
N VAL A 288 31.77 2.67 13.05
CA VAL A 288 31.24 4.03 13.01
C VAL A 288 30.24 3.99 11.86
N PRO A 289 28.97 4.36 12.08
CA PRO A 289 27.99 4.39 11.01
C PRO A 289 28.55 5.20 9.84
N SER A 290 28.40 4.69 8.62
CA SER A 290 28.86 5.41 7.43
C SER A 290 28.17 6.76 7.23
N LYS A 291 27.00 6.94 7.88
CA LYS A 291 26.18 8.15 7.87
C LYS A 291 25.23 8.16 9.07
N PHE A 292 25.00 9.32 9.64
CA PHE A 292 24.00 9.55 10.66
C PHE A 292 22.66 10.02 10.05
N GLY A 293 21.61 9.22 10.17
CA GLY A 293 20.30 9.52 9.59
C GLY A 293 20.23 9.26 8.07
N ALA A 294 19.25 9.86 7.39
CA ALA A 294 18.96 9.60 5.98
C ALA A 294 18.96 10.84 5.09
N SER A 295 19.72 10.77 4.00
CA SER A 295 19.75 11.78 2.93
C SER A 295 19.04 11.32 1.67
N ASP A 296 19.08 10.01 1.38
CA ASP A 296 18.42 9.36 0.25
C ASP A 296 17.79 8.03 0.66
N VAL A 297 17.02 7.39 -0.23
CA VAL A 297 16.26 6.16 0.06
C VAL A 297 17.11 4.96 0.49
N GLN A 298 18.38 4.90 0.09
CA GLN A 298 19.31 3.84 0.49
C GLN A 298 19.76 3.98 1.96
N ASP A 299 19.63 5.17 2.54
CA ASP A 299 19.94 5.41 3.96
C ASP A 299 18.75 5.08 4.88
N LEU A 300 17.56 4.84 4.30
CA LEU A 300 16.37 4.42 5.04
C LEU A 300 16.40 2.91 5.26
N ASN A 301 15.74 2.42 6.30
CA ASN A 301 15.61 0.97 6.51
C ASN A 301 14.56 0.33 5.59
N TRP A 302 14.67 -0.98 5.37
CA TRP A 302 13.77 -1.70 4.46
C TRP A 302 12.28 -1.60 4.85
N VAL A 303 11.93 -1.43 6.14
CA VAL A 303 10.54 -1.26 6.59
C VAL A 303 9.99 0.10 6.16
N GLN A 304 10.81 1.15 6.18
CA GLN A 304 10.44 2.48 5.66
C GLN A 304 10.19 2.44 4.16
N LEU A 305 10.99 1.69 3.41
CA LEU A 305 10.80 1.50 1.97
C LEU A 305 9.54 0.66 1.66
N LEU A 306 9.30 -0.42 2.42
CA LEU A 306 8.05 -1.19 2.36
C LEU A 306 6.83 -0.30 2.65
N ASN A 307 6.92 0.55 3.66
CA ASN A 307 5.89 1.52 4.02
C ASN A 307 5.57 2.46 2.84
N ALA A 308 6.58 2.91 2.09
CA ALA A 308 6.41 3.80 0.94
C ALA A 308 5.62 3.13 -0.19
N TYR A 309 5.99 1.88 -0.56
CA TYR A 309 5.24 1.10 -1.55
C TYR A 309 3.82 0.72 -1.09
N THR A 310 3.61 0.57 0.22
CA THR A 310 2.28 0.22 0.78
C THR A 310 1.33 1.43 0.86
N CYS A 311 1.84 2.65 0.67
CA CYS A 311 1.04 3.87 0.81
C CYS A 311 -0.14 3.90 -0.19
N THR A 312 -1.36 3.94 0.33
CA THR A 312 -2.60 4.01 -0.49
C THR A 312 -2.96 5.41 -0.96
N GLU A 313 -2.17 6.42 -0.58
CA GLU A 313 -2.42 7.84 -0.86
C GLU A 313 -3.79 8.34 -0.35
N CYS A 314 -4.40 7.63 0.62
CA CYS A 314 -5.75 7.93 1.12
C CYS A 314 -5.86 9.29 1.84
N GLY A 315 -4.72 9.86 2.27
CA GLY A 315 -4.63 11.19 2.87
C GLY A 315 -5.20 11.30 4.29
N ARG A 316 -5.43 10.18 5.00
CA ARG A 316 -5.83 10.21 6.43
C ARG A 316 -4.77 10.90 7.28
N CYS A 317 -3.51 10.53 7.09
CA CYS A 317 -2.37 11.13 7.78
C CYS A 317 -2.25 12.64 7.51
N THR A 318 -2.46 13.09 6.27
CA THR A 318 -2.48 14.52 5.92
C THR A 318 -3.67 15.24 6.54
N SER A 319 -4.87 14.65 6.50
CA SER A 319 -6.05 15.29 7.09
C SER A 319 -6.00 15.43 8.60
N SER A 320 -5.25 14.56 9.29
CA SER A 320 -5.09 14.59 10.76
C SER A 320 -3.79 15.29 11.21
N CYS A 321 -2.97 15.79 10.29
CA CYS A 321 -1.71 16.46 10.60
C CYS A 321 -1.96 17.92 11.04
N PRO A 322 -1.61 18.32 12.29
CA PRO A 322 -1.82 19.70 12.76
C PRO A 322 -1.09 20.73 11.89
N ALA A 323 0.16 20.43 11.49
CA ALA A 323 0.95 21.32 10.64
C ALA A 323 0.29 21.57 9.28
N ASN A 324 -0.28 20.53 8.66
CA ASN A 324 -0.98 20.66 7.38
C ASN A 324 -2.27 21.47 7.54
N GLN A 325 -3.02 21.24 8.63
CA GLN A 325 -4.26 21.96 8.91
C GLN A 325 -4.04 23.47 9.11
N THR A 326 -2.90 23.87 9.69
CA THR A 326 -2.51 25.28 9.84
C THR A 326 -1.84 25.88 8.59
N GLY A 327 -1.81 25.16 7.47
CA GLY A 327 -1.26 25.66 6.20
C GLY A 327 0.26 25.58 6.05
N LYS A 328 0.97 24.86 6.94
CA LYS A 328 2.41 24.58 6.74
C LYS A 328 2.58 23.59 5.58
N LYS A 329 3.77 23.55 4.99
CA LYS A 329 4.07 22.72 3.80
C LYS A 329 3.98 21.21 4.04
N LEU A 330 4.16 20.74 5.28
CA LEU A 330 4.17 19.31 5.58
C LEU A 330 2.85 18.62 5.20
N SER A 331 2.96 17.58 4.38
CA SER A 331 1.93 16.56 4.17
C SER A 331 2.56 15.20 4.43
N PRO A 332 2.23 14.47 5.52
CA PRO A 332 2.80 13.16 5.80
C PRO A 332 2.55 12.13 4.69
N ARG A 333 1.46 12.28 3.92
CA ARG A 333 1.25 11.47 2.71
C ARG A 333 2.30 11.77 1.65
N LYS A 334 2.61 13.05 1.42
CA LYS A 334 3.59 13.48 0.42
C LYS A 334 4.97 12.88 0.74
N ILE A 335 5.39 12.87 2.00
CA ILE A 335 6.63 12.19 2.43
C ILE A 335 6.71 10.74 1.93
N MET A 336 5.63 9.97 2.08
CA MET A 336 5.60 8.58 1.60
C MET A 336 5.58 8.49 0.07
N MET A 337 4.86 9.38 -0.61
CA MET A 337 4.79 9.41 -2.08
C MET A 337 6.15 9.76 -2.67
N ASP A 338 6.79 10.81 -2.17
CA ASP A 338 8.13 11.24 -2.60
C ASP A 338 9.18 10.17 -2.35
N THR A 339 9.11 9.48 -1.20
CA THR A 339 10.00 8.35 -0.89
C THR A 339 9.81 7.21 -1.89
N ARG A 340 8.56 6.84 -2.20
CA ARG A 340 8.26 5.81 -3.21
C ARG A 340 8.76 6.24 -4.59
N ASP A 341 8.45 7.46 -5.00
CA ASP A 341 8.79 7.96 -6.33
C ASP A 341 10.31 8.04 -6.52
N ARG A 342 11.06 8.47 -5.50
CA ARG A 342 12.53 8.40 -5.49
C ARG A 342 13.03 6.96 -5.54
N LEU A 343 12.44 6.06 -4.77
CA LEU A 343 12.84 4.65 -4.75
C LEU A 343 12.59 3.94 -6.10
N GLU A 344 11.49 4.26 -6.77
CA GLU A 344 11.23 3.78 -8.12
C GLU A 344 12.22 4.33 -9.15
N GLU A 345 12.63 5.60 -9.00
CA GLU A 345 13.65 6.20 -9.86
C GLU A 345 15.02 5.52 -9.68
N VAL A 346 15.43 5.28 -8.44
CA VAL A 346 16.62 4.48 -8.11
C VAL A 346 16.51 3.06 -8.69
N GLY A 347 15.35 2.42 -8.56
CA GLY A 347 15.11 1.10 -9.15
C GLY A 347 15.23 1.07 -10.68
N LYS A 348 14.71 2.09 -11.37
CA LYS A 348 14.84 2.26 -12.83
C LYS A 348 16.29 2.53 -13.25
N ASN A 349 17.02 3.31 -12.46
CA ASN A 349 18.44 3.55 -12.67
C ASN A 349 19.22 2.21 -12.60
N ILE A 350 18.99 1.40 -11.58
CA ILE A 350 19.62 0.08 -11.43
C ILE A 350 19.28 -0.84 -12.61
N ASP A 351 18.01 -0.85 -13.06
CA ASP A 351 17.57 -1.64 -14.22
C ASP A 351 18.32 -1.23 -15.50
N ALA A 352 18.45 0.09 -15.74
CA ALA A 352 19.14 0.62 -16.92
C ALA A 352 20.65 0.32 -16.90
N ASN A 353 21.23 0.22 -15.70
CA ASN A 353 22.66 0.02 -15.47
C ASN A 353 23.02 -1.42 -15.08
N LYS A 354 22.23 -2.41 -15.54
CA LYS A 354 22.50 -3.85 -15.39
C LYS A 354 22.72 -4.30 -13.95
N GLY A 355 21.95 -3.75 -13.01
CA GLY A 355 21.97 -4.14 -11.61
C GLY A 355 22.86 -3.28 -10.70
N ILE A 356 23.49 -2.24 -11.23
CA ILE A 356 24.35 -1.33 -10.45
C ILE A 356 23.69 0.04 -10.40
N PHE A 357 23.62 0.65 -9.21
CA PHE A 357 23.18 2.03 -9.08
C PHE A 357 24.29 2.97 -9.57
N VAL A 358 23.95 3.87 -10.49
CA VAL A 358 24.85 4.94 -10.95
C VAL A 358 24.34 6.27 -10.38
N PRO A 359 25.17 7.03 -9.63
CA PRO A 359 24.75 8.29 -9.05
C PRO A 359 24.12 9.25 -10.07
N ASP A 360 22.94 9.76 -9.76
CA ASP A 360 22.11 10.60 -10.65
C ASP A 360 22.00 12.06 -10.19
N ASN A 361 22.84 12.46 -9.22
CA ASN A 361 22.86 13.80 -8.60
C ASN A 361 21.51 14.23 -8.02
N LYS A 362 20.69 13.28 -7.58
CA LYS A 362 19.44 13.52 -6.86
C LYS A 362 19.48 12.85 -5.50
N THR A 363 18.79 13.44 -4.54
CA THR A 363 18.60 12.87 -3.20
C THR A 363 17.17 13.04 -2.74
N LEU A 364 16.67 12.12 -1.92
CA LEU A 364 15.34 12.26 -1.31
C LEU A 364 15.20 13.60 -0.56
N LEU A 365 16.25 13.99 0.18
CA LEU A 365 16.37 15.29 0.82
C LEU A 365 16.62 16.39 -0.22
N ASN A 366 15.94 17.53 -0.06
CA ASN A 366 16.01 18.75 -0.88
C ASN A 366 15.45 18.65 -2.31
N ASP A 367 15.63 17.54 -3.05
CA ASP A 367 15.04 17.42 -4.40
C ASP A 367 13.56 17.01 -4.35
N TYR A 368 13.17 16.17 -3.39
CA TYR A 368 11.78 15.70 -3.25
C TYR A 368 11.14 16.20 -1.95
N ILE A 369 11.86 16.06 -0.84
CA ILE A 369 11.41 16.45 0.50
C ILE A 369 12.29 17.59 1.02
N THR A 370 11.68 18.75 1.26
CA THR A 370 12.39 19.94 1.71
C THR A 370 12.63 19.96 3.22
N ALA A 371 13.70 20.62 3.66
CA ALA A 371 13.95 20.85 5.09
C ALA A 371 12.78 21.57 5.79
N GLU A 372 12.07 22.46 5.11
CA GLU A 372 10.89 23.14 5.66
C GLU A 372 9.74 22.16 5.97
N GLU A 373 9.48 21.20 5.09
CA GLU A 373 8.50 20.14 5.35
C GLU A 373 8.91 19.29 6.56
N LEU A 374 10.20 18.93 6.64
CA LEU A 374 10.73 18.16 7.75
C LEU A 374 10.58 18.91 9.07
N TRP A 375 10.99 20.18 9.16
CA TRP A 375 10.93 20.98 10.38
C TRP A 375 9.53 21.46 10.76
N ALA A 376 8.56 21.43 9.84
CA ALA A 376 7.16 21.67 10.17
C ALA A 376 6.52 20.55 11.01
N CYS A 377 7.10 19.35 11.05
CA CYS A 377 6.59 18.22 11.84
C CYS A 377 6.72 18.48 13.35
N THR A 378 5.66 18.23 14.11
CA THR A 378 5.69 18.36 15.58
C THR A 378 5.93 17.04 16.30
N SER A 379 6.22 15.96 15.56
CA SER A 379 6.43 14.60 16.09
C SER A 379 5.27 14.04 16.93
N CYS A 380 4.04 14.56 16.75
CA CYS A 380 2.87 14.18 17.53
C CYS A 380 2.25 12.80 17.21
N ASN A 381 2.81 12.04 16.27
CA ASN A 381 2.35 10.69 15.85
C ASN A 381 0.93 10.56 15.25
N ALA A 382 0.18 11.65 15.07
CA ALA A 382 -1.17 11.59 14.48
C ALA A 382 -1.20 10.88 13.11
N CYS A 383 -0.15 11.04 12.29
CA CYS A 383 -0.04 10.37 10.99
C CYS A 383 0.07 8.84 11.09
N VAL A 384 0.77 8.33 12.11
CA VAL A 384 1.00 6.90 12.36
C VAL A 384 -0.27 6.26 12.92
N GLU A 385 -0.93 6.95 13.85
CA GLU A 385 -2.16 6.47 14.47
C GLU A 385 -3.30 6.30 13.44
N GLU A 386 -3.45 7.27 12.54
CA GLU A 386 -4.53 7.35 11.57
C GLU A 386 -4.32 6.50 10.32
N CYS A 387 -3.10 5.99 10.12
CA CYS A 387 -2.79 5.15 8.98
C CYS A 387 -3.55 3.81 9.07
N PRO A 388 -4.35 3.45 8.05
CA PRO A 388 -5.15 2.22 8.10
C PRO A 388 -4.30 0.95 7.97
N VAL A 389 -3.06 1.07 7.49
CA VAL A 389 -2.14 -0.04 7.20
C VAL A 389 -0.81 0.08 7.98
N ASN A 390 -0.79 0.86 9.08
CA ASN A 390 0.36 1.02 9.99
C ASN A 390 1.66 1.57 9.38
N ILE A 391 1.55 2.45 8.40
CA ILE A 391 2.72 3.17 7.87
C ILE A 391 3.16 4.28 8.83
N SER A 392 4.47 4.47 8.96
CA SER A 392 5.08 5.53 9.77
C SER A 392 5.85 6.56 8.93
N PRO A 393 5.19 7.62 8.42
CA PRO A 393 5.89 8.75 7.79
C PRO A 393 6.82 9.47 8.77
N LEU A 394 6.50 9.42 10.07
CA LEU A 394 7.31 10.05 11.10
C LEU A 394 8.71 9.46 11.17
N SER A 395 8.86 8.14 11.01
CA SER A 395 10.18 7.49 11.06
C SER A 395 11.15 8.08 10.01
N ILE A 396 10.70 8.22 8.77
CA ILE A 396 11.47 8.85 7.68
C ILE A 396 11.81 10.31 8.02
N ILE A 397 10.84 11.08 8.52
CA ILE A 397 11.07 12.48 8.92
C ILE A 397 12.15 12.57 10.00
N MET A 398 12.15 11.67 10.97
CA MET A 398 13.13 11.67 12.07
C MET A 398 14.53 11.32 11.57
N ASP A 399 14.67 10.35 10.68
CA ASP A 399 15.98 10.00 10.10
C ASP A 399 16.53 11.11 9.20
N MET A 400 15.68 11.79 8.45
CA MET A 400 16.11 12.95 7.65
C MET A 400 16.49 14.15 8.53
N ARG A 401 15.79 14.37 9.65
CA ARG A 401 16.18 15.38 10.65
C ARG A 401 17.51 15.04 11.31
N ARG A 402 17.76 13.76 11.63
CA ARG A 402 19.04 13.29 12.15
C ARG A 402 20.18 13.66 11.20
N TYR A 403 20.00 13.41 9.91
CA TYR A 403 20.99 13.79 8.88
C TYR A 403 21.22 15.30 8.82
N LEU A 404 20.15 16.10 8.79
CA LEU A 404 20.26 17.56 8.81
C LEU A 404 21.05 18.07 10.02
N VAL A 405 20.86 17.48 11.19
CA VAL A 405 21.53 17.91 12.42
C VAL A 405 22.98 17.42 12.50
N MET A 406 23.21 16.12 12.32
CA MET A 406 24.51 15.50 12.63
C MET A 406 25.50 15.52 11.46
N GLU A 407 25.03 15.56 10.22
CA GLU A 407 25.90 15.55 9.03
C GLU A 407 26.00 16.94 8.38
N GLN A 408 24.93 17.74 8.42
CA GLN A 408 24.89 19.05 7.76
C GLN A 408 24.95 20.25 8.73
N SER A 409 24.90 20.04 10.04
CA SER A 409 24.82 21.12 11.04
C SER A 409 23.70 22.14 10.74
N ALA A 410 22.61 21.67 10.12
CA ALA A 410 21.54 22.47 9.55
C ALA A 410 20.25 22.44 10.41
N ALA A 411 20.41 22.36 11.74
CA ALA A 411 19.28 22.48 12.64
C ALA A 411 18.73 23.93 12.63
N PRO A 412 17.41 24.12 12.80
CA PRO A 412 16.80 25.44 13.00
C PRO A 412 17.44 26.17 14.18
N GLN A 413 17.61 27.50 14.04
CA GLN A 413 18.22 28.35 15.07
C GLN A 413 17.63 28.16 16.48
N PRO A 414 16.30 28.04 16.68
CA PRO A 414 15.76 27.75 18.02
C PRO A 414 16.25 26.44 18.63
N LEU A 415 16.47 25.40 17.81
CA LEU A 415 17.02 24.12 18.27
C LEU A 415 18.51 24.21 18.56
N ASN A 416 19.28 24.93 17.73
CA ASN A 416 20.69 25.19 18.02
C ASN A 416 20.85 25.94 19.36
N ALA A 417 20.07 27.00 19.56
CA ALA A 417 20.07 27.74 20.83
C ALA A 417 19.70 26.84 22.03
N MET A 418 18.69 25.99 21.88
CA MET A 418 18.32 25.02 22.91
C MET A 418 19.47 24.03 23.21
N MET A 419 20.11 23.46 22.18
CA MET A 419 21.23 22.52 22.35
C MET A 419 22.42 23.20 23.04
N THR A 420 22.80 24.41 22.62
CA THR A 420 23.83 25.22 23.28
C THR A 420 23.48 25.54 24.73
N ASN A 421 22.21 25.83 25.05
CA ASN A 421 21.79 26.08 26.43
C ASN A 421 21.87 24.82 27.29
N ILE A 422 21.50 23.65 26.74
CA ILE A 422 21.59 22.37 27.46
C ILE A 422 23.06 22.06 27.77
N GLU A 423 23.94 22.23 26.79
CA GLU A 423 25.38 22.00 26.95
C GLU A 423 26.01 22.91 28.01
N ASN A 424 25.72 24.22 27.96
CA ASN A 424 26.37 25.19 28.84
C ASN A 424 25.71 25.32 30.22
N ASN A 425 24.37 25.23 30.30
CA ASN A 425 23.61 25.55 31.51
C ASN A 425 22.91 24.33 32.13
N GLY A 426 22.83 23.21 31.42
CA GLY A 426 22.05 22.04 31.83
C GLY A 426 20.53 22.28 31.81
N ALA A 427 20.06 23.25 31.02
CA ALA A 427 18.64 23.60 30.88
C ALA A 427 18.33 24.00 29.42
N PRO A 428 17.10 23.78 28.92
CA PRO A 428 16.73 24.11 27.54
C PRO A 428 16.69 25.61 27.25
N TRP A 429 16.47 26.42 28.29
CA TRP A 429 16.45 27.88 28.22
C TRP A 429 17.64 28.49 28.96
N GLN A 430 17.89 29.76 28.68
CA GLN A 430 18.99 30.51 29.27
C GLN A 430 18.63 30.99 30.68
N TYR A 431 18.85 30.13 31.68
CA TYR A 431 18.72 30.48 33.10
C TYR A 431 20.08 30.72 33.74
N ASN A 432 20.09 31.48 34.84
CA ASN A 432 21.21 31.43 35.78
C ASN A 432 21.35 30.02 36.36
N GLN A 433 22.56 29.62 36.72
CA GLN A 433 22.83 28.25 37.18
C GLN A 433 22.04 27.84 38.44
N GLN A 434 21.73 28.79 39.32
CA GLN A 434 20.87 28.58 40.49
C GLN A 434 19.40 28.36 40.12
N ASP A 435 18.96 28.96 39.00
CA ASP A 435 17.59 28.97 38.52
C ASP A 435 17.32 27.91 37.42
N ARG A 436 18.34 27.13 37.03
CA ARG A 436 18.28 26.19 35.91
C ARG A 436 17.21 25.11 35.99
N LEU A 437 16.58 24.92 37.16
CA LEU A 437 15.46 23.98 37.35
C LEU A 437 14.09 24.66 37.32
N ASN A 438 14.01 25.99 37.22
CA ASN A 438 12.74 26.72 37.27
C ASN A 438 11.82 26.35 36.09
N TRP A 439 12.37 26.01 34.93
CA TRP A 439 11.59 25.57 33.77
C TRP A 439 10.71 24.35 34.02
N LYS A 440 11.04 23.50 35.00
CA LYS A 440 10.21 22.34 35.35
C LYS A 440 8.87 22.74 35.98
N ASN A 441 8.79 23.97 36.49
CA ASN A 441 7.61 24.52 37.17
C ASN A 441 6.80 25.46 36.26
N GLU A 442 7.32 25.79 35.08
CA GLU A 442 6.60 26.57 34.07
C GLU A 442 5.67 25.62 33.31
N ASN A 443 4.36 25.73 33.55
CA ASN A 443 3.31 25.02 32.81
C ASN A 443 2.88 25.79 31.58
#